data_AF-A0A966UMM3-F1
#
_entry.id   AF-A0A966UMM3-F1
#
_cell.length_a   1.000
_cell.length_b   1.000
_cell.length_c   1.000
_cell.angle_alpha   90.00
_cell.angle_beta   90.00
_cell.angle_gamma   90.00
#
_symmetry.space_group_name_H-M   'P 1'
#
loop_
_entity.id
_entity.type
_entity.pdbx_description
1 polymer ?
#
loop_
_entity_poly.entity_id
_entity_poly.type
_entity_poly.pdbx_seq_one_letter_code
_entity_poly.pdbx_strand_id
1 'polypeptide(L)' 'MTKTPFEIRADLLKLAADHLEKQFTANVSFVAEYNKALLDAGVLGERSMLPKYFTSDEVIKKAAEFYSFVQTK' A
#
# COMPACT_ATOMS: atom_id res chain seq x y z
N MET A 1 -17.33 -3.60 -26.11
CA MET A 1 -16.63 -2.31 -26.22
C MET A 1 -15.24 -2.50 -25.63
N THR A 2 -14.19 -2.27 -26.40
CA THR A 2 -12.79 -2.44 -25.94
C THR A 2 -12.35 -1.15 -25.26
N LYS A 3 -11.79 -1.23 -24.05
CA LYS A 3 -11.27 -0.06 -23.34
C LYS A 3 -10.17 0.62 -24.14
N THR A 4 -10.15 1.95 -24.12
CA THR A 4 -9.09 2.75 -24.71
C THR A 4 -7.79 2.61 -23.90
N PRO A 5 -6.62 2.88 -24.50
CA PRO A 5 -5.35 2.86 -23.78
C PRO A 5 -5.31 3.80 -22.57
N PHE A 6 -6.04 4.91 -22.62
CA PHE A 6 -6.16 5.83 -21.48
C PHE A 6 -6.94 5.20 -20.33
N GLU A 7 -8.10 4.60 -20.61
CA GLU A 7 -8.91 3.90 -19.62
C GLU A 7 -8.14 2.74 -18.96
N ILE A 8 -7.36 1.99 -19.75
CA ILE A 8 -6.50 0.91 -19.21
C ILE A 8 -5.46 1.47 -18.22
N ARG A 9 -4.82 2.59 -18.53
CA ARG A 9 -3.86 3.24 -17.62
C ARG A 9 -4.53 3.77 -16.37
N ALA A 10 -5.72 4.37 -16.51
CA ALA A 10 -6.50 4.86 -15.38
C ALA A 10 -6.93 3.71 -14.44
N ASP A 11 -7.39 2.59 -15.00
CA ASP A 11 -7.74 1.40 -14.24
C ASP A 11 -6.52 0.81 -13.51
N LEU A 12 -5.35 0.81 -14.16
CA LEU A 12 -4.12 0.31 -13.56
C LEU A 12 -3.65 1.18 -12.39
N LEU A 13 -3.72 2.51 -12.54
CA LEU A 13 -3.43 3.45 -11.45
C LEU A 13 -4.40 3.27 -10.29
N LYS A 14 -5.69 3.08 -10.59
CA LYS A 14 -6.70 2.79 -9.57
C LYS A 14 -6.40 1.47 -8.84
N LEU A 15 -6.07 0.41 -9.57
CA LEU A 15 -5.69 -0.88 -8.98
C LEU A 15 -4.48 -0.74 -8.04
N ALA A 16 -3.47 0.04 -8.44
CA ALA A 16 -2.29 0.31 -7.63
C ALA A 16 -2.64 1.09 -6.35
N ALA A 17 -3.48 2.12 -6.46
CA ALA A 17 -3.93 2.90 -5.31
C ALA A 17 -4.76 2.05 -4.34
N ASP A 18 -5.75 1.30 -4.84
CA ASP A 18 -6.60 0.42 -4.05
C ASP A 18 -5.77 -0.66 -3.33
N HIS A 19 -4.69 -1.15 -3.96
CA HIS A 19 -3.77 -2.09 -3.34
C HIS A 19 -2.97 -1.47 -2.19
N LEU A 20 -2.39 -0.28 -2.42
CA LEU A 20 -1.61 0.44 -1.40
C LEU A 20 -2.48 0.86 -0.22
N GLU A 21 -3.74 1.24 -0.46
CA GLU A 21 -4.70 1.57 0.60
C GLU A 21 -5.05 0.37 1.47
N LYS A 22 -5.29 -0.79 0.85
CA LYS A 22 -5.49 -2.05 1.59
C LYS A 22 -4.26 -2.42 2.41
N GLN A 23 -3.07 -2.26 1.82
CA GLN A 23 -1.81 -2.53 2.52
C GLN A 23 -1.62 -1.59 3.72
N PHE A 24 -1.85 -0.29 3.53
CA PHE A 24 -1.78 0.69 4.62
C PHE A 24 -2.75 0.35 5.74
N THR A 25 -4.01 0.06 5.40
CA THR A 25 -5.04 -0.32 6.39
C THR A 25 -4.64 -1.55 7.19
N ALA A 26 -4.14 -2.60 6.52
CA ALA A 26 -3.63 -3.79 7.20
C ALA A 26 -2.45 -3.47 8.12
N ASN A 27 -1.51 -2.62 7.65
CA ASN A 27 -0.36 -2.22 8.43
C ASN A 27 -0.74 -1.40 9.67
N VAL A 28 -1.76 -0.54 9.58
CA VAL A 28 -2.27 0.22 10.74
C VAL A 28 -2.79 -0.73 11.81
N SER A 29 -3.62 -1.69 11.44
CA SER A 29 -4.15 -2.69 12.38
C SER A 29 -3.03 -3.50 13.02
N PHE A 30 -2.11 -4.01 12.20
CA PHE A 30 -0.96 -4.79 12.68
C PHE A 30 -0.09 -3.98 13.64
N VAL A 31 0.26 -2.75 13.28
CA VAL A 31 1.14 -1.91 14.10
C VAL A 31 0.46 -1.50 15.41
N ALA A 32 -0.86 -1.30 15.42
CA ALA A 32 -1.60 -1.06 16.65
C ALA A 32 -1.51 -2.23 17.62
N GLU A 33 -1.74 -3.46 17.15
CA GLU A 33 -1.61 -4.68 17.96
C GLU A 33 -0.17 -4.93 18.42
N TYR A 34 0.80 -4.73 17.52
CA TYR A 34 2.21 -4.89 17.83
C TYR A 34 2.69 -3.89 18.88
N ASN A 35 2.33 -2.61 18.75
CA ASN A 35 2.65 -1.58 19.73
C ASN A 35 2.03 -1.90 21.10
N LYS A 36 0.79 -2.40 21.13
CA LYS A 36 0.14 -2.84 22.37
C LYS A 36 0.95 -3.95 23.06
N ALA A 37 1.33 -5.00 22.31
CA ALA A 37 2.11 -6.10 22.85
C ALA A 37 3.48 -5.67 23.38
N LEU A 38 4.15 -4.74 22.69
CA LEU A 38 5.44 -4.20 23.13
C LEU A 38 5.32 -3.29 24.36
N LEU A 39 4.23 -2.53 24.47
CA LEU A 39 3.93 -1.73 25.66
C LEU A 39 3.68 -2.64 26.86
N ASP A 40 2.86 -3.67 26.70
CA ASP A 40 2.56 -4.67 27.74
C ASP A 40 3.85 -5.42 28.18
N ALA A 41 4.79 -5.62 27.27
CA ALA A 41 6.10 -6.21 27.54
C ALA A 41 7.13 -5.23 28.14
N GLY A 42 6.79 -3.94 28.28
CA GLY A 42 7.69 -2.90 28.78
C GLY A 42 8.86 -2.55 27.85
N VAL A 43 8.77 -2.95 26.57
CA VAL A 43 9.83 -2.74 25.56
C VAL A 43 9.70 -1.37 24.90
N LEU A 44 8.48 -0.85 24.75
CA LEU A 44 8.23 0.45 24.15
C LEU A 44 8.02 1.54 25.22
N GLY A 45 8.72 2.67 25.07
CA GLY A 45 8.37 3.95 25.70
C GLY A 45 7.31 4.71 24.89
N GLU A 46 7.21 6.04 25.03
CA GLU A 46 6.16 6.88 24.39
C GLU A 46 6.12 6.90 22.85
N ARG A 47 7.12 6.33 22.14
CA ARG A 47 7.17 6.38 20.67
C ARG A 47 6.50 5.17 20.05
N SER A 48 5.25 5.31 19.61
CA SER A 48 4.61 4.33 18.75
C SER A 48 5.22 4.36 17.35
N MET A 49 5.43 3.18 16.76
CA MET A 49 5.63 3.12 15.31
C MET A 49 4.28 3.41 14.67
N LEU A 50 4.23 4.30 13.68
CA LEU A 50 3.03 4.56 12.88
C LEU A 50 3.37 4.32 11.42
N PRO A 51 2.53 3.56 10.68
CA PRO A 51 2.73 3.39 9.25
C PRO A 51 2.62 4.74 8.55
N LYS A 52 3.49 4.99 7.56
CA LYS A 52 3.37 6.17 6.69
C LYS A 52 2.32 5.91 5.61
N TYR A 53 1.52 6.94 5.33
CA TYR A 53 0.61 6.89 4.19
C TYR A 53 1.39 6.95 2.88
N PHE A 54 0.85 6.31 1.84
CA PHE A 54 1.50 6.27 0.52
C PHE A 54 1.32 7.59 -0.24
N THR A 55 2.25 7.84 -1.14
CA THR A 55 2.30 9.03 -2.01
C THR A 55 1.86 8.70 -3.43
N SER A 56 1.55 9.73 -4.22
CA SER A 56 1.23 9.56 -5.64
C SER A 56 2.37 8.91 -6.44
N ASP A 57 3.63 9.20 -6.10
CA ASP A 57 4.79 8.59 -6.74
C ASP A 57 4.85 7.07 -6.48
N GLU A 58 4.49 6.64 -5.27
CA GLU A 58 4.41 5.22 -4.92
C GLU A 58 3.28 4.51 -5.66
N VAL A 59 2.15 5.19 -5.91
CA VAL A 59 1.06 4.66 -6.77
C VAL A 59 1.58 4.43 -8.19
N ILE A 60 2.29 5.40 -8.77
CA ILE A 60 2.84 5.29 -10.13
C ILE A 60 3.85 4.14 -10.21
N LYS A 61 4.74 4.03 -9.21
CA LYS A 61 5.71 2.93 -9.13
C LYS A 61 5.03 1.58 -9.01
N LYS A 62 4.01 1.45 -8.16
CA LYS A 62 3.24 0.20 -7.98
C LYS A 62 2.48 -0.18 -9.26
N ALA A 63 1.91 0.80 -9.96
CA ALA A 63 1.27 0.58 -11.26
C ALA A 63 2.27 0.06 -12.31
N ALA A 64 3.50 0.60 -12.35
CA ALA A 64 4.55 0.11 -13.23
C ALA A 64 4.97 -1.34 -12.90
N GLU A 65 5.05 -1.69 -11.61
CA GLU A 65 5.30 -3.06 -11.15
C GLU A 65 4.20 -4.02 -11.65
N PHE A 66 2.92 -3.66 -11.46
CA PHE A 66 1.80 -4.46 -11.96
C PHE A 66 1.83 -4.66 -13.48
N TYR A 67 2.19 -3.61 -14.21
CA TYR A 67 2.34 -3.69 -15.67
C TYR A 67 3.47 -4.64 -16.06
N SER A 68 4.64 -4.51 -15.42
CA SER A 68 5.81 -5.36 -15.69
C SER A 68 5.52 -6.83 -15.41
N PHE A 69 4.79 -7.14 -14.33
CA PHE A 69 4.39 -8.51 -13.98
C PHE A 69 3.58 -9.17 -15.10
N VAL A 70 2.65 -8.43 -15.71
CA VAL A 70 1.83 -8.91 -16.84
C VAL A 70 2.61 -8.95 -18.15
N GLN A 71 3.58 -8.05 -18.34
CA GLN A 71 4.41 -8.01 -19.54
C GLN A 71 5.54 -9.03 -19.58
N THR A 72 5.83 -9.72 -18.47
CA THR A 72 6.79 -10.82 -18.45
C THR A 72 6.38 -11.89 -19.45
N LYS A 73 7.02 -11.86 -20.62
CA LYS A 73 7.06 -12.94 -21.62
C LYS A 73 8.34 -13.73 -21.44
#